data_AF-A0A522M615-F1
#
_entry.id   AF-A0A522M615-F1
#
_cell.length_a   1.000
_cell.length_b   1.000
_cell.length_c   1.000
_cell.angle_alpha   90.00
_cell.angle_beta   90.00
_cell.angle_gamma   90.00
#
_symmetry.space_group_name_H-M   'P 1'
#
loop_
_entity.id
_entity.type
_entity.pdbx_description
1 polymer ?
#
loop_
_entity_poly.entity_id
_entity_poly.type
_entity_poly.pdbx_seq_one_letter_code
_entity_poly.pdbx_strand_id
1 'polypeptide(L)'
;MDRPKIKTAIPKQRYRLGSYQAVVLGEIEGGDERRYQHILALVREGEAQPGFYVTAEKNPRKVAQEQGAFKLRVITEGMNEEIGSSDNWGDLEAFAQESLTLAAEALGLGGETPQRLM
;
A
#
# COMPACT_ATOMS: atom_id res chain seq x y z
N MET A 1 5.46 15.72 -1.62
CA MET A 1 5.21 14.28 -1.38
C MET A 1 4.58 13.66 -2.62
N ASP A 2 5.14 12.56 -3.14
CA ASP A 2 4.68 11.87 -4.36
C ASP A 2 3.50 10.92 -4.10
N ARG A 3 2.45 11.45 -3.47
CA ARG A 3 1.27 10.67 -3.05
C ARG A 3 0.53 10.10 -4.27
N PRO A 4 -0.03 8.87 -4.16
CA PRO A 4 -0.94 8.32 -5.17
C PRO A 4 -2.09 9.29 -5.47
N LYS A 5 -2.32 9.61 -6.74
CA LYS A 5 -3.51 10.38 -7.13
C LYS A 5 -4.66 9.40 -7.32
N ILE A 6 -5.64 9.45 -6.44
CA ILE A 6 -6.81 8.56 -6.46
C ILE A 6 -8.04 9.39 -6.78
N LYS A 7 -8.78 9.02 -7.83
CA LYS A 7 -10.09 9.61 -8.14
C LYS A 7 -11.18 8.91 -7.33
N THR A 8 -11.20 7.58 -7.37
CA THR A 8 -12.15 6.74 -6.65
C THR A 8 -11.45 5.47 -6.16
N ALA A 9 -11.92 4.92 -5.03
CA ALA A 9 -11.46 3.65 -4.48
C ALA A 9 -12.48 3.11 -3.47
N ILE A 10 -12.50 1.80 -3.29
CA ILE A 10 -13.32 1.11 -2.29
C ILE A 10 -12.44 0.65 -1.13
N PRO A 11 -12.69 1.10 0.12
CA PRO A 11 -12.07 0.52 1.30
C PRO A 11 -12.43 -0.97 1.41
N LYS A 12 -11.42 -1.84 1.41
CA LYS A 12 -11.59 -3.29 1.49
C LYS A 12 -11.32 -3.83 2.88
N GLN A 13 -10.29 -3.32 3.54
CA GLN A 13 -9.89 -3.74 4.87
C GLN A 13 -9.38 -2.53 5.65
N ARG A 14 -9.55 -2.56 6.97
CA ARG A 14 -9.06 -1.54 7.88
C ARG A 14 -8.26 -2.21 8.98
N TYR A 15 -7.18 -1.57 9.40
CA TYR A 15 -6.33 -2.06 10.46
C TYR A 15 -5.93 -0.92 11.40
N ARG A 16 -5.61 -1.28 12.64
CA ARG A 16 -4.86 -0.45 13.57
C ARG A 16 -3.45 -1.03 13.70
N LEU A 17 -2.44 -0.18 13.59
CA LEU A 17 -1.03 -0.52 13.76
C LEU A 17 -0.39 0.54 14.68
N GLY A 18 -0.22 0.22 15.96
CA GLY A 18 0.16 1.22 16.97
C GLY A 18 -0.78 2.43 16.96
N SER A 19 -0.21 3.63 16.76
CA SER A 19 -0.93 4.91 16.64
C SER A 19 -1.37 5.26 15.20
N TYR A 20 -1.36 4.28 14.29
CA TYR A 20 -1.77 4.47 12.90
C TYR A 20 -3.06 3.72 12.61
N GLN A 21 -3.91 4.34 11.81
CA GLN A 21 -5.00 3.67 11.11
C GLN A 21 -4.54 3.38 9.69
N ALA A 22 -4.59 2.11 9.30
CA ALA A 22 -4.31 1.68 7.94
C ALA A 22 -5.61 1.29 7.22
N VAL A 23 -5.74 1.70 5.97
CA VAL A 23 -6.85 1.29 5.10
C VAL A 23 -6.28 0.69 3.84
N VAL A 24 -6.68 -0.54 3.54
CA VAL A 24 -6.42 -1.19 2.25
C VAL A 24 -7.56 -0.83 1.31
N LEU A 25 -7.20 -0.21 0.20
CA LEU A 25 -8.07 0.21 -0.87
C LEU A 25 -7.96 -0.77 -2.04
N GLY A 26 -9.07 -1.04 -2.70
CA GLY A 26 -9.17 -1.79 -3.95
C GLY A 26 -10.17 -1.12 -4.88
N GLU A 27 -10.34 -1.68 -6.10
CA GLU A 27 -11.19 -1.08 -7.15
C GLU A 27 -10.86 0.41 -7.37
N ILE A 28 -9.59 0.67 -7.68
CA ILE A 28 -9.00 2.01 -7.67
C ILE A 28 -9.02 2.60 -9.07
N GLU A 29 -9.61 3.78 -9.22
CA GLU A 29 -9.40 4.62 -10.39
C GLU A 29 -8.30 5.64 -10.08
N GLY A 30 -7.16 5.49 -10.76
CA GLY A 30 -6.02 6.40 -10.66
C GLY A 30 -6.30 7.75 -11.34
N GLY A 31 -5.71 8.80 -10.77
CA GLY A 31 -5.58 10.14 -11.35
C GLY A 31 -4.17 10.43 -11.90
N ASP A 32 -3.30 9.43 -11.90
CA ASP A 32 -1.94 9.46 -12.45
C ASP A 32 -1.72 8.28 -13.43
N GLU A 33 -0.50 8.12 -13.92
CA GLU A 33 -0.14 7.07 -14.89
C GLU A 33 -0.03 5.67 -14.25
N ARG A 34 -0.04 5.57 -12.92
CA ARG A 34 0.14 4.31 -12.21
C ARG A 34 -1.19 3.54 -12.18
N ARG A 35 -1.11 2.25 -12.48
CA ARG A 35 -2.28 1.36 -12.49
C ARG A 35 -2.34 0.57 -11.20
N TYR A 36 -3.02 1.12 -10.21
CA TYR A 36 -3.13 0.52 -8.89
C TYR A 36 -4.05 -0.70 -8.89
N GLN A 37 -3.56 -1.79 -8.31
CA GLN A 37 -4.37 -2.94 -7.94
C GLN A 37 -4.87 -2.78 -6.50
N HIS A 38 -3.96 -2.48 -5.58
CA HIS A 38 -4.23 -2.23 -4.17
C HIS A 38 -3.38 -1.07 -3.65
N ILE A 39 -3.90 -0.34 -2.66
CA ILE A 39 -3.14 0.68 -1.92
C ILE A 39 -3.41 0.50 -0.43
N LEU A 40 -2.35 0.38 0.37
CA LEU A 40 -2.42 0.59 1.82
C LEU A 40 -2.13 2.08 2.08
N ALA A 41 -3.03 2.77 2.77
CA ALA A 41 -2.83 4.14 3.21
C ALA A 41 -2.84 4.21 4.75
N LEU A 42 -1.79 4.78 5.34
CA LEU A 42 -1.65 4.95 6.79
C LEU A 42 -1.84 6.41 7.18
N VAL A 43 -2.77 6.65 8.09
CA VAL A 43 -3.01 7.93 8.73
C VAL A 43 -2.58 7.82 10.19
N ARG A 44 -1.70 8.72 10.63
CA ARG A 44 -1.33 8.82 12.03
C ARG A 44 -2.48 9.40 12.84
N GLU A 45 -2.70 8.91 14.04
CA GLU A 45 -3.70 9.46 14.94
C GLU A 45 -3.49 10.98 15.15
N GLY A 46 -4.56 11.75 15.02
CA GLY A 46 -4.53 13.21 15.06
C GLY A 46 -4.26 13.89 13.71
N GLU A 47 -3.88 13.15 12.68
CA GLU A 47 -3.70 13.69 11.33
C GLU A 47 -4.94 13.48 10.45
N ALA A 48 -5.17 14.41 9.52
CA ALA A 48 -6.30 14.37 8.60
C ALA A 48 -5.99 13.64 7.28
N GLN A 49 -4.70 13.42 6.97
CA GLN A 49 -4.27 12.90 5.67
C GLN A 49 -3.23 11.78 5.85
N PRO A 50 -3.16 10.80 4.93
CA PRO A 50 -2.19 9.72 5.05
C PRO A 50 -0.76 10.18 4.76
N GLY A 51 0.18 9.87 5.66
CA GLY A 51 1.61 10.18 5.53
C GLY A 51 2.45 9.05 4.95
N PHE A 52 1.87 7.86 4.81
CA PHE A 52 2.58 6.67 4.36
C PHE A 52 1.66 5.82 3.48
N TYR A 53 2.21 5.35 2.36
CA TYR A 53 1.50 4.49 1.41
C TYR A 53 2.35 3.29 1.02
N VAL A 54 1.70 2.16 0.85
CA VAL A 54 2.25 1.03 0.08
C VAL A 54 1.32 0.78 -1.09
N THR A 55 1.86 0.57 -2.28
CA THR A 55 1.06 0.41 -3.50
C THR A 55 1.47 -0.84 -4.24
N ALA A 56 0.49 -1.65 -4.65
CA ALA A 56 0.67 -2.68 -5.67
C ALA A 56 0.26 -2.10 -7.03
N GLU A 57 1.23 -1.88 -7.91
CA GLU A 57 1.03 -1.31 -9.23
C GLU A 57 1.17 -2.40 -10.31
N LYS A 58 0.29 -2.41 -11.31
CA LYS A 58 0.38 -3.35 -12.44
C LYS A 58 1.62 -3.07 -13.28
N ASN A 59 2.49 -4.05 -13.39
CA ASN A 59 3.64 -3.99 -14.27
C ASN A 59 3.22 -3.94 -15.75
N PRO A 60 4.01 -3.28 -16.62
CA PRO A 60 3.86 -3.42 -18.05
C PRO A 60 4.00 -4.89 -18.47
N ARG A 61 3.27 -5.32 -19.50
CA ARG A 61 3.21 -6.73 -19.94
C ARG A 61 4.60 -7.35 -20.15
N LYS A 62 5.56 -6.59 -20.68
CA LYS A 62 6.94 -7.05 -20.90
C LYS A 62 7.66 -7.39 -19.58
N VAL A 63 7.50 -6.57 -18.55
CA VAL A 63 8.10 -6.78 -17.22
C VAL A 63 7.36 -7.89 -16.47
N ALA A 64 6.03 -7.92 -16.61
CA ALA A 64 5.17 -8.87 -15.92
C ALA A 64 5.52 -10.34 -16.22
N GLN A 65 6.02 -10.64 -17.42
CA GLN A 65 6.41 -11.99 -17.81
C GLN A 65 7.67 -12.52 -17.11
N GLU A 66 8.53 -11.62 -16.63
CA GLU A 66 9.84 -11.96 -16.06
C GLU A 66 9.86 -11.76 -14.54
N GLN A 67 9.17 -10.74 -14.04
CA GLN A 67 9.29 -10.27 -12.66
C GLN A 67 7.98 -10.35 -11.87
N GLY A 68 6.86 -10.70 -12.51
CA GLY A 68 5.53 -10.77 -11.92
C GLY A 68 4.65 -9.56 -12.26
N ALA A 69 3.34 -9.77 -12.20
CA ALA A 69 2.32 -8.86 -12.70
C ALA A 69 2.20 -7.55 -11.90
N PHE A 70 2.70 -7.51 -10.66
CA PHE A 70 2.61 -6.34 -9.80
C PHE A 70 3.98 -5.98 -9.24
N LYS A 71 4.24 -4.68 -9.12
CA LYS A 71 5.37 -4.13 -8.37
C LYS A 71 4.88 -3.49 -7.07
N LEU A 72 5.65 -3.63 -6.00
CA LEU A 72 5.33 -3.07 -4.69
C LEU A 72 6.22 -1.84 -4.46
N ARG A 73 5.61 -0.78 -3.96
CA ARG A 73 6.29 0.50 -3.76
C ARG A 73 5.85 1.13 -2.45
N VAL A 74 6.82 1.69 -1.72
CA VAL A 74 6.59 2.43 -0.49
C VAL A 74 6.78 3.91 -0.77
N ILE A 75 5.82 4.72 -0.35
CA ILE A 75 5.80 6.17 -0.58
C ILE A 75 5.54 6.88 0.75
N THR A 76 6.47 7.76 1.13
CA THR A 76 6.40 8.66 2.28
C THR A 76 6.75 10.08 1.85
N GLU A 77 6.86 11.02 2.78
CA GLU A 77 7.27 12.40 2.46
C GLU A 77 8.70 12.49 1.92
N GLY A 78 9.61 11.62 2.39
CA GLY A 78 11.03 11.62 2.00
C GLY A 78 11.47 10.42 1.17
N MET A 79 10.60 9.42 0.97
CA MET A 79 10.95 8.16 0.30
C MET A 79 9.92 7.80 -0.76
N ASN A 80 10.39 7.34 -1.92
CA ASN A 80 9.57 6.67 -2.91
C ASN A 80 10.39 5.54 -3.53
N GLU A 81 10.24 4.33 -3.00
CA GLU A 81 11.10 3.21 -3.30
C GLU A 81 10.31 1.99 -3.77
N GLU A 82 10.80 1.35 -4.82
CA GLU A 82 10.28 0.07 -5.28
C GLU A 82 10.93 -1.06 -4.48
N ILE A 83 10.11 -1.86 -3.81
CA ILE A 83 10.55 -2.94 -2.94
C ILE A 83 10.76 -4.25 -3.71
N GLY A 84 9.97 -4.47 -4.78
CA GLY A 84 10.13 -5.62 -5.65
C GLY A 84 8.98 -5.79 -6.64
N SER A 85 8.90 -6.98 -7.25
CA SER A 85 7.82 -7.43 -8.14
C SER A 85 7.37 -8.87 -7.81
N SER A 86 6.07 -9.14 -7.88
CA SER A 86 5.46 -10.45 -7.61
C SER A 86 4.01 -10.52 -8.12
N ASP A 87 3.54 -11.71 -8.49
CA ASP A 87 2.13 -11.97 -8.82
C ASP A 87 1.23 -11.96 -7.57
N ASN A 88 1.78 -12.30 -6.40
CA ASN A 88 1.02 -12.49 -5.17
C ASN A 88 0.36 -11.20 -4.66
N TRP A 89 0.91 -10.03 -5.00
CA TRP A 89 0.34 -8.75 -4.56
C TRP A 89 -0.95 -8.36 -5.31
N GLY A 90 -1.36 -9.19 -6.28
CA GLY A 90 -2.70 -9.16 -6.85
C GLY A 90 -3.78 -9.74 -5.93
N ASP A 91 -3.40 -10.53 -4.92
CA ASP A 91 -4.30 -10.98 -3.86
C ASP A 91 -4.38 -9.94 -2.74
N LEU A 92 -5.60 -9.71 -2.24
CA LEU A 92 -5.86 -8.66 -1.26
C LEU A 92 -5.20 -8.98 0.10
N GLU A 93 -5.30 -10.22 0.56
CA GLU A 93 -4.80 -10.61 1.89
C GLU A 93 -3.27 -10.69 1.89
N ALA A 94 -2.68 -11.26 0.84
CA ALA A 94 -1.23 -11.29 0.65
C ALA A 94 -0.65 -9.88 0.57
N PHE A 95 -1.29 -8.98 -0.19
CA PHE A 95 -0.89 -7.57 -0.24
C PHE A 95 -1.01 -6.89 1.12
N ALA A 96 -2.12 -7.07 1.84
CA ALA A 96 -2.36 -6.43 3.12
C ALA A 96 -1.30 -6.86 4.15
N GLN A 97 -1.02 -8.16 4.25
CA GLN A 97 -0.02 -8.69 5.16
C GLN A 97 1.37 -8.12 4.87
N GLU A 98 1.84 -8.19 3.62
CA GLU A 98 3.15 -7.68 3.23
C GLU A 98 3.27 -6.17 3.49
N SER A 99 2.24 -5.41 3.10
CA SER A 99 2.25 -3.95 3.23
C SER A 99 2.23 -3.50 4.69
N LEU A 100 1.55 -4.22 5.58
CA LEU A 100 1.55 -3.94 7.02
C LEU A 100 2.90 -4.25 7.65
N THR A 101 3.57 -5.34 7.23
CA THR A 101 4.95 -5.66 7.66
C THR A 101 5.91 -4.55 7.26
N LEU A 102 5.92 -4.15 5.98
CA LEU A 102 6.78 -3.07 5.48
C LEU A 102 6.50 -1.74 6.18
N ALA A 103 5.23 -1.42 6.43
CA ALA A 103 4.86 -0.22 7.17
C ALA A 103 5.36 -0.28 8.62
N ALA A 104 5.23 -1.43 9.29
CA ALA A 104 5.73 -1.59 10.64
C ALA A 104 7.25 -1.42 10.71
N GLU A 105 7.99 -2.03 9.79
CA GLU A 105 9.45 -1.89 9.72
C GLU A 105 9.87 -0.43 9.45
N ALA A 106 9.29 0.20 8.44
CA ALA A 106 9.64 1.57 8.05
C ALA A 106 9.29 2.62 9.12
N LEU A 107 8.27 2.35 9.95
CA LEU A 107 7.84 3.24 11.04
C LEU A 107 8.48 2.89 12.39
N GLY A 108 9.34 1.86 12.47
CA GLY A 108 9.95 1.41 13.72
C GLY A 108 8.95 0.76 14.69
N LEU A 109 7.87 0.18 14.17
CA LEU A 109 6.79 -0.48 14.90
C LEU A 109 6.90 -2.02 14.83
N GLY A 110 8.08 -2.59 14.62
CA GLY A 110 8.26 -4.03 14.40
C GLY A 110 7.77 -4.96 15.54
N GLY A 111 7.43 -4.42 16.72
CA GLY A 111 6.79 -5.15 17.82
C GLY A 111 5.27 -5.01 17.88
N GLU A 112 4.66 -4.17 17.04
CA GLU A 112 3.22 -3.93 17.01
C GLU A 112 2.54 -4.92 16.06
N THR A 113 1.51 -5.60 16.56
CA THR A 113 0.71 -6.52 15.74
C THR A 113 -0.43 -5.74 15.08
N PRO A 114 -0.57 -5.77 13.74
CA PRO A 114 -1.72 -5.18 13.08
C PRO A 114 -3.03 -5.81 13.55
N GLN A 115 -3.97 -4.98 14.00
CA GLN A 115 -5.31 -5.42 14.42
C GLN A 115 -6.32 -5.08 13.34
N ARG A 116 -6.94 -6.09 12.73
CA ARG A 116 -8.00 -5.88 11.75
C ARG A 116 -9.25 -5.30 12.43
N LEU A 117 -9.79 -4.24 11.85
CA LEU A 117 -11.00 -3.57 12.29
C LEU A 117 -12.19 -4.13 11.49
N MET A 118 -13.34 -4.28 12.16
CA MET A 118 -14.59 -4.77 11.57
C MET A 118 -15.18 -3.79 10.56
#